data_AF-A0A2P2N3G4-F1
#
_entry.id   AF-A0A2P2N3G4-F1
#
_cell.length_a   1.000
_cell.length_b   1.000
_cell.length_c   1.000
_cell.angle_alpha   90.00
_cell.angle_beta   90.00
_cell.angle_gamma   90.00
#
_symmetry.space_group_name_H-M   'P 1'
#
loop_
_entity.id
_entity.type
_entity.pdbx_description
1 polymer ?
#
loop_
_entity_poly.entity_id
_entity_poly.type
_entity_poly.pdbx_seq_one_letter_code
_entity_poly.pdbx_strand_id
1 'polypeptide(L)'
;MAHREPARLSSFLWRKYADYVYTKWEKTILWDIVEPYSRPKSFTPMVVIYTAAFYTGVIAAALTEQLYKEKYWEDHPGQAVPLMRPKFYVGPWKVYRGEEPPTA
;
A
#
# COMPACT_ATOMS: atom_id res chain seq x y z
N MET A 1 -54.32 -41.53 10.28
CA MET A 1 -53.91 -40.31 11.04
C MET A 1 -52.40 -40.02 10.98
N ALA A 2 -51.65 -40.45 9.95
CA ALA A 2 -50.18 -40.30 9.90
C ALA A 2 -49.66 -39.15 9.00
N HIS A 3 -50.53 -38.50 8.21
CA HIS A 3 -50.12 -37.53 7.19
C HIS A 3 -49.80 -36.11 7.69
N ARG A 4 -50.02 -35.81 8.98
CA ARG A 4 -49.85 -34.47 9.58
C ARG A 4 -48.54 -34.27 10.36
N GLU A 5 -47.74 -35.31 10.52
CA GLU A 5 -46.46 -35.25 11.23
C GLU A 5 -45.32 -34.61 10.40
N PRO A 6 -45.11 -34.97 9.11
CA PRO A 6 -44.01 -34.37 8.34
C PRO A 6 -44.19 -32.88 8.11
N ALA A 7 -45.44 -32.40 7.98
CA ALA A 7 -45.77 -30.99 7.85
C ALA A 7 -45.50 -30.17 9.13
N ARG A 8 -45.61 -30.80 10.31
CA ARG A 8 -45.25 -30.15 11.58
C ARG A 8 -43.74 -30.10 11.76
N LEU A 9 -43.03 -31.17 11.39
CA LEU A 9 -41.56 -31.22 11.47
C LEU A 9 -40.93 -30.20 10.51
N SER A 10 -41.45 -30.09 9.28
CA SER A 10 -40.97 -29.11 8.30
C SER A 10 -41.23 -27.68 8.74
N SER A 11 -42.41 -27.38 9.30
CA SER A 11 -42.74 -26.06 9.86
C SER A 11 -41.85 -25.70 11.07
N PHE A 12 -41.57 -26.68 11.94
CA PHE A 12 -40.69 -26.50 13.09
C PHE A 12 -39.24 -26.23 12.66
N LEU A 13 -38.72 -27.01 11.72
CA LEU A 13 -37.38 -26.81 11.16
C LEU A 13 -37.27 -25.47 10.42
N TRP A 14 -38.30 -25.08 9.68
CA TRP A 14 -38.37 -23.79 8.98
C TRP A 14 -38.34 -22.62 9.95
N ARG A 15 -39.13 -22.68 11.03
CA ARG A 15 -39.10 -21.66 12.10
C ARG A 15 -37.73 -21.58 12.75
N LYS A 16 -37.13 -22.71 13.12
CA LYS A 16 -35.79 -22.75 13.71
C LYS A 16 -34.72 -22.17 12.79
N TYR A 17 -34.79 -22.46 11.50
CA TYR A 17 -33.88 -21.90 10.52
C TYR A 17 -34.09 -20.40 10.34
N ALA A 18 -35.35 -19.94 10.23
CA ALA A 18 -35.67 -18.52 10.12
C ALA A 18 -35.18 -17.72 11.34
N ASP A 19 -35.41 -18.23 12.55
CA ASP A 19 -34.91 -17.62 13.80
C ASP A 19 -33.38 -17.58 13.85
N TYR A 20 -32.71 -18.64 13.37
CA TYR A 20 -31.25 -18.68 13.29
C TYR A 20 -30.70 -17.65 12.30
N VAL A 21 -31.28 -17.55 11.11
CA VAL A 21 -30.88 -16.56 10.10
C VAL A 21 -31.13 -15.15 10.61
N TYR A 22 -32.29 -14.90 11.23
CA TYR A 22 -32.66 -13.61 11.79
C TYR A 22 -31.69 -13.15 12.88
N THR A 23 -31.42 -14.02 13.87
CA THR A 23 -30.48 -13.70 14.96
C THR A 23 -29.04 -13.55 14.47
N LYS A 24 -28.64 -14.26 13.41
CA LYS A 24 -27.33 -14.06 12.78
C LYS A 24 -27.26 -12.69 12.09
N TRP A 25 -28.32 -12.28 11.39
CA TRP A 25 -28.37 -10.99 10.70
C TRP A 25 -28.38 -9.82 11.68
N GLU A 26 -29.17 -9.91 12.76
CA GLU A 26 -29.24 -8.91 13.83
C GLU A 26 -27.87 -8.70 14.50
N LYS A 27 -27.13 -9.79 14.74
CA LYS A 27 -25.74 -9.70 15.23
C LYS A 27 -24.83 -8.96 14.26
N THR A 28 -24.92 -9.22 12.97
CA THR A 28 -24.10 -8.51 11.95
C THR A 28 -24.41 -7.02 11.94
N ILE A 29 -25.68 -6.62 11.94
CA ILE A 29 -26.07 -5.20 12.00
C ILE A 29 -25.52 -4.52 13.26
N LEU A 30 -25.63 -5.18 14.42
CA LEU A 30 -25.13 -4.63 15.68
C LEU A 30 -23.61 -4.43 15.62
N TRP A 31 -22.88 -5.36 15.00
CA TRP A 31 -21.44 -5.19 14.76
C TRP A 31 -21.14 -4.03 13.81
N ASP A 32 -21.88 -3.89 12.71
CA ASP A 32 -21.71 -2.81 11.74
C ASP A 32 -22.01 -1.43 12.36
N ILE A 33 -22.96 -1.35 13.29
CA ILE A 33 -23.28 -0.11 14.02
C ILE A 33 -22.19 0.25 15.04
N VAL A 34 -21.53 -0.75 15.64
CA VAL A 34 -20.48 -0.56 16.66
C VAL A 34 -19.10 -0.35 16.04
N GLU A 35 -18.88 -0.85 14.81
CA GLU A 35 -17.60 -0.77 14.09
C GLU A 35 -17.05 0.67 13.96
N PRO A 36 -17.85 1.71 13.64
CA PRO A 36 -17.37 3.10 13.56
C PRO A 36 -16.89 3.67 14.90
N TYR A 37 -17.41 3.16 16.02
CA TYR A 37 -17.02 3.57 17.38
C TYR A 37 -15.84 2.74 17.92
N SER A 38 -15.43 1.71 17.18
CA SER A 38 -14.28 0.89 17.53
C SER A 38 -12.99 1.63 17.19
N ARG A 39 -12.03 1.60 18.12
CA ARG A 39 -10.71 2.24 17.92
C ARG A 39 -10.05 1.69 16.64
N PRO A 40 -9.52 2.54 15.74
CA PRO A 40 -8.79 2.08 14.56
C PRO A 40 -7.63 1.17 15.00
N LYS A 41 -7.60 -0.04 14.43
CA LYS A 41 -6.84 -1.16 15.02
C LYS A 41 -5.32 -0.99 14.98
N SER A 42 -4.74 -0.15 14.12
CA SER A 42 -3.33 0.26 14.25
C SER A 42 -2.92 1.37 13.27
N PHE A 43 -1.95 2.19 13.67
CA PHE A 43 -1.20 3.12 12.80
C PHE A 43 -0.08 2.40 12.02
N THR A 44 0.20 1.15 12.38
CA THR A 44 1.22 0.27 11.79
C THR A 44 1.17 0.14 10.27
N PRO A 45 0.02 -0.12 9.60
CA PRO A 45 -0.01 -0.25 8.14
C PRO A 45 0.47 1.02 7.45
N MET A 46 0.18 2.19 8.02
CA MET A 46 0.61 3.47 7.48
C MET A 46 2.13 3.61 7.55
N VAL A 47 2.72 3.35 8.72
CA VAL A 47 4.18 3.38 8.93
C VAL A 47 4.91 2.41 8.00
N VAL A 48 4.38 1.19 7.85
CA VAL A 48 4.97 0.16 6.99
C VAL A 48 4.98 0.62 5.53
N ILE A 49 3.86 1.13 5.02
CA ILE A 49 3.75 1.59 3.62
C ILE A 49 4.70 2.76 3.38
N TYR A 50 4.76 3.74 4.29
CA TYR A 50 5.67 4.89 4.13
C TYR A 50 7.14 4.46 4.16
N THR A 51 7.51 3.56 5.06
CA THR A 51 8.88 3.05 5.16
C THR A 51 9.26 2.29 3.90
N ALA A 52 8.39 1.39 3.41
CA ALA A 52 8.61 0.66 2.18
C ALA A 52 8.77 1.60 0.98
N ALA A 53 7.83 2.55 0.80
CA ALA A 53 7.86 3.50 -0.30
C ALA A 53 9.14 4.37 -0.29
N PHE A 54 9.58 4.81 0.90
CA PHE A 54 10.82 5.58 1.04
C PHE A 54 12.04 4.79 0.56
N TYR A 55 12.23 3.58 1.07
CA TYR A 55 13.39 2.76 0.70
C TYR A 55 13.35 2.31 -0.77
N THR A 56 12.17 1.99 -1.31
CA THR A 56 12.02 1.72 -2.74
C THR A 56 12.44 2.92 -3.59
N GLY A 57 12.07 4.14 -3.19
CA GLY A 57 12.49 5.37 -3.89
C GLY A 57 14.00 5.59 -3.87
N VAL A 58 14.65 5.40 -2.71
CA VAL A 58 16.12 5.53 -2.56
C VAL A 58 16.86 4.51 -3.42
N ILE A 59 16.43 3.25 -3.39
CA ILE A 59 17.06 2.17 -4.17
C ILE A 59 16.89 2.45 -5.67
N ALA A 60 15.69 2.83 -6.11
CA ALA A 60 15.44 3.17 -7.51
C ALA A 60 16.31 4.35 -7.98
N ALA A 61 16.43 5.40 -7.16
CA ALA A 61 17.30 6.54 -7.46
C ALA A 61 18.77 6.12 -7.61
N ALA A 62 19.26 5.29 -6.68
CA ALA A 62 20.63 4.77 -6.73
C ALA A 62 20.88 3.93 -7.99
N LEU A 63 19.96 3.04 -8.35
CA LEU A 63 20.06 2.25 -9.59
C LEU A 63 20.11 3.15 -10.82
N THR A 64 19.25 4.18 -10.89
CA THR A 64 19.25 5.09 -12.04
C THR A 64 20.52 5.93 -12.14
N GLU A 65 21.11 6.31 -11.00
CA GLU A 65 22.41 7.00 -10.97
C GLU A 65 23.52 6.08 -11.48
N GLN A 66 23.55 4.82 -11.06
CA GLN A 66 24.58 3.88 -11.51
C GLN A 66 24.48 3.57 -13.00
N LEU A 67 23.27 3.32 -13.51
CA LEU A 67 23.04 3.12 -14.94
C LEU A 67 23.44 4.36 -15.76
N TYR A 68 23.16 5.56 -15.25
CA TYR A 68 23.60 6.80 -15.87
C TYR A 68 25.13 6.87 -15.95
N LYS A 69 25.82 6.47 -14.87
CA LYS A 69 27.28 6.47 -14.85
C LYS A 69 27.86 5.46 -15.82
N GLU A 70 27.40 4.21 -15.79
CA GLU A 70 27.86 3.16 -16.70
C GLU A 70 27.77 3.62 -18.16
N LYS A 71 26.60 4.15 -18.56
CA LYS A 71 26.40 4.70 -19.91
C LYS A 71 27.36 5.86 -20.22
N TYR A 72 27.59 6.76 -19.27
CA TYR A 72 28.49 7.90 -19.49
C TYR A 72 29.94 7.44 -19.70
N TRP A 73 30.40 6.42 -18.96
CA TRP A 73 31.74 5.84 -19.12
C TRP A 73 31.94 5.18 -20.48
N GLU A 74 30.90 4.54 -21.03
CA GLU A 74 30.94 3.96 -22.38
C GLU A 74 31.21 5.03 -23.44
N ASP A 75 30.56 6.19 -23.30
CA ASP A 75 30.70 7.31 -24.23
C ASP A 75 31.97 8.16 -23.99
N HIS A 76 32.48 8.20 -22.74
CA HIS A 76 33.58 9.09 -22.30
C HIS A 76 34.59 8.35 -21.42
N PRO A 77 35.48 7.52 -22.00
CA PRO A 77 36.44 6.73 -21.24
C PRO A 77 37.42 7.64 -20.48
N GLY A 78 37.57 7.38 -19.17
CA GLY A 78 38.56 8.08 -18.31
C GLY A 78 38.15 9.46 -17.83
N GLN A 79 36.95 9.95 -18.17
CA GLN A 79 36.42 11.21 -17.63
C GLN A 79 35.70 10.98 -16.30
N ALA A 80 35.77 11.96 -15.41
CA ALA A 80 35.01 11.94 -14.17
C ALA A 80 33.51 12.11 -14.45
N VAL A 81 32.70 11.16 -13.99
CA VAL A 81 31.26 11.20 -14.29
C VAL A 81 30.57 12.30 -13.49
N PRO A 82 29.84 13.21 -14.14
CA PRO A 82 29.02 14.17 -13.43
C PRO A 82 27.90 13.46 -12.66
N LEU A 83 27.43 14.06 -11.57
CA LEU A 83 26.25 13.55 -10.85
C LEU A 83 24.99 13.73 -11.72
N MET A 84 24.13 12.70 -11.79
CA MET A 84 22.90 12.79 -12.60
C MET A 84 22.00 13.91 -12.09
N ARG A 85 21.35 14.63 -13.01
CA ARG A 85 20.34 15.62 -12.63
C ARG A 85 19.13 14.91 -11.99
N PRO A 86 18.72 15.30 -10.77
CA PRO A 86 17.54 14.76 -10.13
C PRO A 86 16.29 15.11 -10.94
N LYS A 87 15.54 14.08 -11.34
CA LYS A 87 14.33 14.22 -12.17
C LYS A 87 13.20 14.96 -11.45
N PHE A 88 13.13 14.83 -10.13
CA PHE A 88 12.06 15.38 -9.30
C PHE A 88 12.41 16.71 -8.64
N TYR A 89 13.59 17.27 -8.92
CA TYR A 89 14.01 18.55 -8.37
C TYR A 89 13.88 19.63 -9.44
N VAL A 90 12.94 20.55 -9.21
CA VAL A 90 12.64 21.66 -10.13
C VAL A 90 13.55 22.88 -9.87
N GLY A 91 14.25 22.90 -8.74
CA GLY A 91 15.15 23.98 -8.38
C GLY A 91 16.46 24.00 -9.18
N PRO A 92 17.32 24.99 -8.92
CA PRO A 92 18.64 25.10 -9.55
C PRO A 92 19.52 23.89 -9.23
N TRP A 93 19.92 23.14 -10.26
CA TRP A 93 20.78 21.97 -10.13
C TRP A 93 22.25 22.37 -10.27
N LYS A 94 23.12 21.84 -9.39
CA LYS A 94 24.52 22.26 -9.19
C LYS A 94 24.65 23.71 -8.67
N VAL A 95 24.10 23.98 -7.49
CA VAL A 95 24.43 25.20 -6.73
C VAL A 95 25.85 25.05 -6.19
N TYR A 96 26.84 25.42 -6.99
CA TYR A 96 28.22 25.53 -6.54
C TYR A 96 28.29 26.64 -5.49
N ARG A 97 28.68 26.30 -4.26
CA ARG A 97 29.05 27.31 -3.24
C ARG A 97 30.40 27.95 -3.59
N GLY A 98 30.53 28.51 -4.79
CA GLY A 98 31.64 29.41 -5.16
C GLY A 98 32.85 28.81 -5.89
N GLU A 99 32.84 27.57 -6.36
CA GLU A 99 33.93 27.07 -7.22
C GLU A 99 33.35 26.38 -8.45
N GLU A 100 33.63 26.92 -9.63
CA GLU A 100 33.20 26.40 -10.92
C GLU A 100 33.89 25.05 -11.20
N PRO A 101 33.22 24.06 -11.82
CA PRO A 101 33.91 22.86 -12.27
C PRO A 101 34.90 23.24 -13.38
N PRO A 102 36.11 22.65 -13.43
CA PRO A 102 37.06 22.97 -14.46
C PRO A 102 36.46 22.66 -15.83
N THR A 103 36.36 23.69 -16.66
CA THR A 103 36.09 23.58 -18.09
C THR A 103 37.20 22.74 -18.70
N ALA A 104 36.83 21.56 -19.21
CA ALA A 104 37.63 20.84 -20.20
C ALA A 104 37.45 21.50 -21.58
#